data_AF-A0A4Y8C4C0-F1
#
_entry.id   AF-A0A4Y8C4C0-F1
#
_cell.length_a   1.000
_cell.length_b   1.000
_cell.length_c   1.000
_cell.angle_alpha   90.00
_cell.angle_beta   90.00
_cell.angle_gamma   90.00
#
_symmetry.space_group_name_H-M   'P 1'
#
loop_
_entity.id
_entity.type
_entity.pdbx_description
1 polymer ?
#
loop_
_entity_poly.entity_id
_entity_poly.type
_entity_poly.pdbx_seq_one_letter_code
_entity_poly.pdbx_strand_id
1 'polypeptide(L)' 'EDLKNEQIETRPLWKAMHTQEVFKGTKAYLNGNSELFFQKGICLPSGTAMSKDDVYEISKLILKSIKA' A
#
# COMPACT_ATOMS: atom_id res chain seq x y z
N GLU A 1 1.78 8.32 -6.79
CA GLU A 1 2.29 8.30 -8.19
C GLU A 1 3.82 8.38 -8.28
N ASP A 2 4.52 9.02 -7.34
CA ASP A 2 5.97 9.25 -7.40
C ASP A 2 6.80 8.00 -7.75
N LEU A 3 6.64 6.90 -7.00
CA LEU A 3 7.38 5.65 -7.27
C LEU A 3 7.01 5.00 -8.61
N LYS A 4 5.76 5.14 -9.05
CA LYS A 4 5.31 4.60 -10.33
C LYS A 4 5.99 5.33 -11.50
N ASN A 5 6.25 6.63 -11.37
CA ASN A 5 7.02 7.40 -12.35
C ASN A 5 8.49 6.95 -12.42
N GLU A 6 9.02 6.44 -11.31
CA GLU A 6 10.34 5.80 -11.23
C GLU A 6 10.31 4.30 -11.59
N GLN A 7 9.22 3.81 -12.21
CA GLN A 7 9.04 2.41 -12.62
C GLN A 7 9.05 1.40 -11.46
N ILE A 8 8.74 1.84 -10.24
CA ILE A 8 8.62 0.99 -9.05
C ILE A 8 7.14 0.77 -8.75
N GLU A 9 6.70 -0.49 -8.86
CA GLU A 9 5.32 -0.84 -8.53
C GLU A 9 5.09 -0.83 -7.01
N THR A 10 4.06 -0.10 -6.59
CA THR A 10 3.49 -0.18 -5.23
C THR A 10 1.98 -0.27 -5.33
N ARG A 11 1.34 -0.77 -4.28
CA ARG A 11 -0.13 -0.89 -4.24
C ARG A 11 -0.66 -0.45 -2.89
N PRO A 12 -1.90 0.07 -2.81
CA PRO A 12 -2.61 0.17 -1.55
C PRO A 12 -2.75 -1.19 -0.87
N LEU A 13 -3.02 -1.20 0.44
CA LEU A 13 -3.48 -2.43 1.10
C LEU A 13 -4.85 -2.86 0.55
N TRP A 14 -5.34 -4.00 1.01
CA TRP A 14 -6.67 -4.48 0.61
C TRP A 14 -7.78 -3.54 1.06
N LYS A 15 -8.64 -3.16 0.12
CA LYS A 15 -9.90 -2.47 0.43
C LYS A 15 -10.88 -3.48 1.05
N ALA A 16 -11.18 -3.28 2.33
CA ALA A 16 -11.96 -4.22 3.14
C ALA A 16 -13.32 -4.58 2.53
N MET A 17 -13.74 -5.84 2.68
CA MET A 17 -14.95 -6.38 2.02
C MET A 17 -16.23 -5.61 2.37
N HIS A 18 -16.35 -5.09 3.60
CA HIS A 18 -17.53 -4.32 4.04
C HIS A 18 -17.73 -2.99 3.28
N THR A 19 -16.75 -2.57 2.48
CA THR A 19 -16.80 -1.34 1.66
C THR A 19 -17.04 -1.63 0.17
N GLN A 20 -17.25 -2.89 -0.21
CA GLN A 20 -17.42 -3.31 -1.59
C GLN A 20 -18.91 -3.41 -1.94
N GLU A 21 -19.31 -2.87 -3.09
CA GLU A 21 -20.71 -2.87 -3.54
C GLU A 21 -21.26 -4.30 -3.68
N VAL A 22 -20.41 -5.27 -4.07
CA VAL A 22 -20.78 -6.68 -4.18
C VAL A 22 -21.30 -7.29 -2.86
N PHE A 23 -20.97 -6.68 -1.71
CA PHE A 23 -21.43 -7.13 -0.38
C PHE A 23 -22.52 -6.25 0.24
N LYS A 24 -23.19 -5.41 -0.56
CA LYS A 24 -24.29 -4.55 -0.09
C LYS A 24 -25.38 -5.35 0.60
N GLY A 25 -25.80 -4.88 1.78
CA GLY A 25 -26.84 -5.52 2.61
C GLY A 25 -26.33 -6.65 3.53
N THR A 26 -25.05 -7.02 3.47
CA THR A 26 -24.47 -8.00 4.39
C THR A 26 -24.06 -7.35 5.72
N LYS A 27 -24.02 -8.15 6.79
CA LYS A 27 -23.61 -7.68 8.13
C LYS A 27 -22.08 -7.59 8.21
N ALA A 28 -21.56 -6.48 8.73
CA ALA A 28 -20.16 -6.30 9.06
C ALA A 28 -20.00 -5.74 10.49
N TYR A 29 -18.99 -6.22 11.21
CA TYR A 29 -18.61 -5.71 12.53
C TYR A 29 -17.36 -4.86 12.38
N LEU A 30 -17.44 -3.60 12.81
CA LEU A 30 -16.44 -2.59 12.51
C LEU A 30 -15.83 -2.03 13.78
N ASN A 31 -14.53 -1.78 13.73
CA ASN A 31 -13.78 -1.01 14.71
C ASN A 31 -12.90 0.08 14.06
N GLY A 32 -13.03 0.27 12.74
CA GLY A 32 -12.29 1.26 11.96
C GLY A 32 -10.89 0.83 11.51
N ASN A 33 -10.32 -0.26 12.02
CA ASN A 33 -8.91 -0.60 11.77
C ASN A 33 -8.61 -0.92 10.30
N SER A 34 -9.48 -1.67 9.62
CA SER A 34 -9.24 -2.06 8.23
C SER A 34 -9.29 -0.88 7.26
N GLU A 35 -10.16 0.10 7.52
CA GLU A 35 -10.22 1.36 6.77
C GLU A 35 -8.99 2.23 7.06
N LEU A 36 -8.57 2.32 8.33
CA LEU A 36 -7.37 3.04 8.73
C LEU A 36 -6.11 2.45 8.06
N PHE A 37 -6.00 1.12 8.01
CA PHE A 37 -4.90 0.44 7.34
C PHE A 37 -4.92 0.68 5.84
N PHE A 38 -6.09 0.64 5.19
CA PHE A 38 -6.19 0.96 3.77
C PHE A 38 -5.74 2.40 3.45
N GLN A 39 -6.09 3.37 4.32
CA GLN A 39 -5.74 4.78 4.13
C GLN A 39 -4.26 5.09 4.35
N LYS A 40 -3.62 4.42 5.32
CA LYS A 40 -2.24 4.75 5.74
C LYS A 40 -1.18 3.74 5.30
N GLY A 41 -1.60 2.56 4.85
CA GLY A 41 -0.71 1.46 4.50
C GLY A 41 -0.37 1.43 3.01
N ILE A 42 0.81 0.90 2.71
CA ILE A 42 1.29 0.67 1.35
C ILE A 42 1.99 -0.69 1.26
N CYS A 43 1.73 -1.43 0.19
CA CYS A 43 2.48 -2.63 -0.18
C CYS A 43 3.74 -2.23 -0.94
N LEU A 44 4.90 -2.65 -0.45
CA LEU A 44 6.22 -2.36 -1.01
C LEU A 44 6.73 -3.51 -1.92
N PRO A 45 7.65 -3.21 -2.86
CA PRO A 45 8.35 -4.26 -3.61
C PRO A 45 9.05 -5.22 -2.64
N SER A 46 8.69 -6.50 -2.74
CA SER A 46 9.14 -7.56 -1.83
C SER A 46 9.62 -8.80 -2.59
N GLY A 47 10.13 -8.59 -3.82
CA GLY A 47 10.63 -9.68 -4.65
C GLY A 47 11.84 -10.35 -4.02
N THR A 48 11.86 -11.68 -3.96
CA THR A 48 12.94 -12.44 -3.30
C THR A 48 14.29 -12.33 -4.00
N ALA A 49 14.31 -11.86 -5.25
CA ALA A 49 15.53 -11.62 -6.03
C ALA A 49 16.17 -10.24 -5.75
N MET A 50 15.52 -9.39 -4.94
CA MET A 50 16.03 -8.06 -4.63
C MET A 50 17.28 -8.15 -3.75
N SER A 51 18.28 -7.38 -4.12
CA SER A 51 19.46 -7.15 -3.29
C SER A 51 19.15 -6.16 -2.18
N LYS A 52 20.08 -6.05 -1.22
CA LYS A 52 20.01 -5.04 -0.17
C LYS A 52 20.09 -3.62 -0.74
N ASP A 53 20.84 -3.43 -1.83
CA ASP A 53 21.01 -2.13 -2.49
C ASP A 53 19.72 -1.70 -3.20
N ASP A 54 18.99 -2.65 -3.82
CA ASP A 54 17.67 -2.36 -4.41
C ASP A 54 16.69 -1.84 -3.34
N VAL A 55 16.63 -2.52 -2.20
CA VAL A 55 15.77 -2.09 -1.06
C VAL A 55 16.20 -0.72 -0.54
N TYR A 56 17.51 -0.45 -0.50
CA TYR A 56 18.04 0.83 -0.04
C TYR A 56 17.64 1.99 -0.97
N GLU A 57 17.82 1.84 -2.29
CA GLU A 57 17.46 2.89 -3.25
C GLU A 57 15.94 3.13 -3.29
N ILE A 58 15.13 2.06 -3.22
CA ILE A 58 13.67 2.20 -3.08
C ILE A 58 13.31 2.97 -1.81
N SER A 59 13.95 2.63 -0.67
CA SER A 59 13.70 3.31 0.61
C SER A 59 14.07 4.79 0.56
N LYS A 60 15.15 5.15 -0.14
CA LYS A 60 15.58 6.54 -0.33
C LYS A 60 14.59 7.33 -1.18
N LEU A 61 14.07 6.73 -2.25
CA LEU A 61 13.01 7.34 -3.07
C LEU A 61 11.71 7.54 -2.28
N ILE A 62 11.34 6.58 -1.43
CA ILE A 62 10.20 6.72 -0.50
C ILE A 62 10.42 7.93 0.41
N LEU A 63 11.59 8.04 1.05
CA LEU A 63 11.91 9.16 1.94
C LEU A 63 11.90 10.52 1.23
N LYS A 64 12.29 10.56 -0.05
CA LYS A 64 12.21 11.77 -0.89
C LYS A 64 10.75 12.14 -1.17
N SER A 65 9.92 11.17 -1.54
CA SER A 65 8.50 11.37 -1.88
C SER A 65 7.68 11.91 -0.70
N ILE A 66 7.88 11.38 0.51
CA ILE A 66 7.05 11.75 1.69
C ILE A 66 7.47 13.05 2.39
N LYS A 67 8.62 13.63 2.03
CA LYS A 67 9.16 14.86 2.62
C LYS A 67 9.07 16.07 1.68
N ALA A 68 8.79 15.84 0.41
CA ALA A 68 8.54 16.89 -0.60
C ALA A 68 7.15 17.50 -0.39
#